data_AF-A0A5E6N9S4-F1
#
_entry.id   AF-A0A5E6N9S4-F1
#
_cell.length_a   1.000
_cell.length_b   1.000
_cell.length_c   1.000
_cell.angle_alpha   90.00
_cell.angle_beta   90.00
_cell.angle_gamma   90.00
#
_symmetry.space_group_name_H-M   'P 1'
#
loop_
_entity.id
_entity.type
_entity.pdbx_description
1 polymer ?
#
loop_
_entity_poly.entity_id
_entity_poly.type
_entity_poly.pdbx_seq_one_letter_code
_entity_poly.pdbx_strand_id
1 'polypeptide(L)'
;MFGLDADTLRNIKKVFATLPNLEKVILYGSRAKGNYKDGSDIDITLLGKQLTLKTVYALEEVLGELYLPYTFDISIFTQIDNDDLIKHILRVGKTFYLKENGKLKTESGAKNNSQLPKGWEVKKLGEVCEVQRGLTYSGKDAVDYSDIIVLRATNINLERSALDFSELKYLRNNFIIKDKYKLRKGSLLICFSSGSKNHLGKVALVDNNYNYAFGGFIGQINPKREVDSKYLFYSLISEQYKQYISELTDGVNINNLKIKDLQNFQIPTPSLPEQKRIITILDRTFKAIDQAKTNTEQNLKNAKELFESYLNRIFEEKGDDWEEKRLGEVCNIIGGGTPSKKNDEFYIGNIPWATVRDMKTDKIKDTEFKITSKAVLNSSTNIIPKGNVIIATRVGLGKICIIESNIAINQDLKGIIPKASKQLSVGFLFRWFKNISNDIINEGTGQRFRELN
;
A
#
# COMPACT_ATOMS: atom_id res chain seq x y z
N MET A 1 -12.28 -33.10 0.33
CA MET A 1 -11.49 -33.87 -0.67
C MET A 1 -10.14 -33.16 -0.81
N PHE A 2 -9.00 -33.86 -0.92
CA PHE A 2 -7.66 -33.23 -1.04
C PHE A 2 -7.27 -32.26 0.10
N GLY A 3 -7.83 -32.44 1.30
CA GLY A 3 -7.62 -31.52 2.42
C GLY A 3 -8.30 -30.16 2.28
N LEU A 4 -9.27 -30.04 1.38
CA LEU A 4 -10.08 -28.84 1.18
C LEU A 4 -11.55 -29.15 1.54
N ASP A 5 -12.21 -28.19 2.17
CA ASP A 5 -13.65 -28.23 2.42
C ASP A 5 -14.44 -28.06 1.10
N ALA A 6 -15.73 -28.39 1.16
CA ALA A 6 -16.58 -28.45 -0.02
C ALA A 6 -16.80 -27.09 -0.68
N ASP A 7 -16.86 -26.00 0.10
CA ASP A 7 -17.10 -24.65 -0.42
C ASP A 7 -15.83 -24.08 -1.04
N THR A 8 -14.67 -24.28 -0.41
CA THR A 8 -13.36 -23.96 -0.99
C THR A 8 -13.18 -24.67 -2.33
N LEU A 9 -13.42 -25.98 -2.39
CA LEU A 9 -13.31 -26.74 -3.63
C LEU A 9 -14.28 -26.23 -4.70
N ARG A 10 -15.50 -25.86 -4.32
CA ARG A 10 -16.51 -25.32 -5.24
C ARG A 10 -16.06 -23.96 -5.81
N ASN A 11 -15.53 -23.07 -4.99
CA ASN A 11 -15.10 -21.75 -5.42
C ASN A 11 -13.89 -21.80 -6.35
N ILE A 12 -12.89 -22.63 -6.03
CA ILE A 12 -11.74 -22.85 -6.92
C ILE A 12 -12.20 -23.39 -8.28
N LYS A 13 -13.12 -24.37 -8.29
CA LYS A 13 -13.66 -24.93 -9.53
C LYS A 13 -14.48 -23.93 -10.35
N LYS A 14 -15.18 -22.98 -9.71
CA LYS A 14 -15.86 -21.89 -10.41
C LYS A 14 -14.88 -21.01 -11.16
N VAL A 15 -13.73 -20.69 -10.56
CA VAL A 15 -12.67 -19.92 -11.22
C VAL A 15 -12.14 -20.67 -12.44
N PHE A 16 -11.85 -21.98 -12.33
CA PHE A 16 -11.42 -22.75 -13.51
C PHE A 16 -12.47 -22.79 -14.63
N ALA A 17 -13.76 -22.79 -14.27
CA ALA A 17 -14.84 -22.81 -15.25
C ALA A 17 -14.94 -21.54 -16.10
N THR A 18 -14.43 -20.40 -15.61
CA THR A 18 -14.43 -19.14 -16.39
C THR A 18 -13.39 -19.13 -17.50
N LEU A 19 -12.38 -20.01 -17.44
CA LEU A 19 -11.31 -20.07 -18.43
C LEU A 19 -11.79 -20.81 -19.70
N PRO A 20 -11.90 -20.12 -20.86
CA PRO A 20 -12.53 -20.68 -22.05
C PRO A 20 -11.77 -21.89 -22.63
N ASN A 21 -10.44 -21.83 -22.65
CA ASN A 21 -9.61 -22.85 -23.30
C ASN A 21 -9.04 -23.91 -22.34
N LEU A 22 -9.39 -23.86 -21.06
CA LEU A 22 -9.00 -24.86 -20.07
C LEU A 22 -9.89 -26.11 -20.24
N GLU A 23 -9.31 -27.30 -20.37
CA GLU A 23 -10.06 -28.56 -20.51
C GLU A 23 -10.01 -29.38 -19.22
N LYS A 24 -8.86 -29.40 -18.54
CA LYS A 24 -8.64 -30.20 -17.34
C LYS A 24 -7.60 -29.55 -16.43
N VAL A 25 -7.77 -29.72 -15.12
CA VAL A 25 -6.76 -29.39 -14.10
C VAL A 25 -6.39 -30.66 -13.36
N ILE A 26 -5.10 -30.94 -13.24
CA ILE A 26 -4.57 -32.04 -12.45
C ILE A 26 -3.91 -31.46 -11.20
N LEU A 27 -4.36 -31.91 -10.03
CA LEU A 27 -3.67 -31.67 -8.77
C LEU A 27 -2.59 -32.72 -8.60
N TYR A 28 -1.37 -32.31 -8.26
CA TYR A 28 -0.27 -33.23 -7.92
C TYR A 28 0.31 -32.87 -6.54
N GLY A 29 1.50 -33.39 -6.21
CA GLY A 29 2.16 -33.03 -4.96
C GLY A 29 1.54 -33.65 -3.70
N SER A 30 1.71 -32.95 -2.57
CA SER A 30 1.38 -33.48 -1.24
C SER A 30 -0.11 -33.78 -1.05
N ARG A 31 -0.96 -32.90 -1.62
CA ARG A 31 -2.42 -33.02 -1.54
C ARG A 31 -2.98 -34.14 -2.40
N ALA A 32 -2.39 -34.40 -3.56
CA ALA A 32 -2.77 -35.52 -4.41
C ALA A 32 -2.40 -36.88 -3.79
N LYS A 33 -1.28 -36.92 -3.04
CA LYS A 33 -0.81 -38.11 -2.30
C LYS A 33 -1.49 -38.33 -0.95
N GLY A 34 -2.18 -37.33 -0.43
CA GLY A 34 -2.84 -37.39 0.87
C GLY A 34 -1.90 -37.21 2.08
N ASN A 35 -0.66 -36.77 1.86
CA ASN A 35 0.34 -36.53 2.91
C ASN A 35 0.63 -35.03 3.14
N TYR A 36 -0.37 -34.19 2.86
CA TYR A 36 -0.31 -32.74 3.04
C TYR A 36 -0.38 -32.34 4.52
N LYS A 37 0.11 -31.15 4.84
CA LYS A 37 -0.02 -30.50 6.17
C LYS A 37 -1.01 -29.34 6.07
N ASP A 38 -1.45 -28.84 7.22
CA ASP A 38 -2.27 -27.62 7.27
C ASP A 38 -1.49 -26.45 6.65
N GLY A 39 -2.09 -25.80 5.65
CA GLY A 39 -1.47 -24.70 4.92
C GLY A 39 -0.50 -25.11 3.81
N SER A 40 -0.36 -26.41 3.50
CA SER A 40 0.38 -26.83 2.30
C SER A 40 -0.15 -26.13 1.05
N ASP A 41 0.77 -25.81 0.15
CA ASP A 41 0.54 -25.39 -1.22
C ASP A 41 -0.41 -26.34 -1.98
N ILE A 42 -0.98 -25.81 -3.05
CA ILE A 42 -1.83 -26.53 -3.98
C ILE A 42 -1.11 -26.55 -5.34
N ASP A 43 -0.38 -27.64 -5.59
CA ASP A 43 0.27 -27.91 -6.87
C ASP A 43 -0.74 -28.31 -7.94
N ILE A 44 -0.91 -27.49 -8.97
CA ILE A 44 -1.79 -27.80 -10.10
C ILE A 44 -1.11 -27.61 -11.44
N THR A 45 -1.49 -28.45 -12.39
CA THR A 45 -1.11 -28.28 -13.80
C THR A 45 -2.34 -28.22 -14.68
N LEU A 46 -2.33 -27.28 -15.62
CA LEU A 46 -3.41 -26.97 -16.54
C LEU A 46 -3.22 -27.73 -17.85
N LEU A 47 -4.29 -28.34 -18.36
CA LEU A 47 -4.37 -28.94 -19.68
C LEU A 47 -5.50 -28.26 -20.45
N GLY A 48 -5.21 -27.84 -21.67
CA GLY A 48 -6.14 -27.12 -22.52
C GLY A 48 -5.46 -26.56 -23.75
N LYS A 49 -6.24 -25.98 -24.66
CA LYS A 49 -5.72 -25.45 -25.93
C LYS A 49 -5.22 -24.02 -25.75
N GLN A 50 -4.12 -23.65 -26.40
CA GLN A 50 -3.63 -22.26 -26.43
C GLN A 50 -3.48 -21.60 -25.04
N LEU A 51 -3.16 -22.39 -24.01
CA LEU A 51 -2.84 -21.84 -22.69
C LEU A 51 -1.47 -21.15 -22.74
N THR A 52 -1.36 -19.98 -22.14
CA THR A 52 -0.12 -19.19 -22.11
C THR A 52 0.20 -18.72 -20.69
N LEU A 53 1.40 -18.19 -20.46
CA LEU A 53 1.76 -17.58 -19.17
C LEU A 53 0.77 -16.46 -18.77
N LYS A 54 0.20 -15.72 -19.73
CA LYS A 54 -0.86 -14.73 -19.43
C LYS A 54 -2.09 -15.36 -18.80
N THR A 55 -2.44 -16.58 -19.20
CA THR A 55 -3.55 -17.35 -18.60
C THR A 55 -3.24 -17.74 -17.16
N VAL A 56 -1.98 -18.11 -16.88
CA VAL A 56 -1.54 -18.44 -15.52
C VAL A 56 -1.62 -17.21 -14.62
N TYR A 57 -1.04 -16.07 -15.03
CA TYR A 57 -1.09 -14.84 -14.22
C TYR A 57 -2.52 -14.37 -13.93
N ALA A 58 -3.40 -14.38 -14.93
CA ALA A 58 -4.81 -14.01 -14.72
C ALA A 58 -5.53 -15.00 -13.77
N LEU A 59 -5.17 -16.29 -13.83
CA LEU A 59 -5.73 -17.29 -12.94
C LEU A 59 -5.23 -17.12 -11.50
N GLU A 60 -3.95 -16.81 -11.31
CA GLU A 60 -3.37 -16.51 -9.99
C GLU A 60 -4.04 -15.31 -9.34
N GLU A 61 -4.29 -14.25 -10.12
CA GLU A 61 -4.99 -13.05 -9.66
C GLU A 61 -6.41 -13.39 -9.16
N VAL A 62 -7.21 -14.08 -9.97
CA VAL A 62 -8.60 -14.44 -9.62
C VAL A 62 -8.65 -15.47 -8.48
N LEU A 63 -7.70 -16.41 -8.41
CA LEU A 63 -7.61 -17.32 -7.26
C LEU A 63 -7.18 -16.59 -5.98
N GLY A 64 -6.35 -15.55 -6.10
CA GLY A 64 -5.98 -14.66 -5.00
C GLY A 64 -7.19 -13.95 -4.40
N GLU A 65 -8.17 -13.56 -5.22
CA GLU A 65 -9.43 -12.95 -4.77
C GLU A 65 -10.34 -13.91 -3.97
N LEU A 66 -10.06 -15.22 -3.96
CA LEU A 66 -10.77 -16.17 -3.11
C LEU A 66 -10.31 -16.11 -1.65
N TYR A 67 -9.23 -15.37 -1.34
CA TYR A 67 -8.66 -15.21 0.00
C TYR A 67 -8.46 -16.54 0.75
N LEU A 68 -8.06 -17.58 0.03
CA LEU A 68 -7.84 -18.91 0.58
C LEU A 68 -6.51 -18.95 1.34
N PRO A 69 -6.38 -19.75 2.41
CA PRO A 69 -5.16 -19.86 3.20
C PRO A 69 -4.09 -20.73 2.51
N TYR A 70 -4.17 -20.90 1.19
CA TYR A 70 -3.31 -21.78 0.41
C TYR A 70 -2.67 -21.00 -0.72
N THR A 71 -1.39 -21.24 -0.97
CA THR A 71 -0.72 -20.80 -2.19
C THR A 71 -1.00 -21.79 -3.32
N PHE A 72 -0.98 -21.30 -4.55
CA PHE A 72 -1.16 -22.13 -5.74
C PHE A 72 0.12 -22.10 -6.56
N ASP A 73 0.68 -23.27 -6.82
CA ASP A 73 1.77 -23.44 -7.77
C ASP A 73 1.16 -23.96 -9.08
N ILE A 74 1.10 -23.08 -10.08
CA ILE A 74 0.36 -23.31 -11.32
C ILE A 74 1.32 -23.47 -12.49
N SER A 75 1.21 -24.61 -13.18
CA SER A 75 1.97 -24.89 -14.41
C SER A 75 1.04 -25.19 -15.59
N ILE A 76 1.55 -25.08 -16.82
CA ILE A 76 0.86 -25.58 -18.03
C ILE A 76 1.55 -26.89 -18.42
N PHE A 77 0.81 -28.00 -18.43
CA PHE A 77 1.39 -29.34 -18.57
C PHE A 77 2.25 -29.50 -19.83
N THR A 78 1.81 -28.93 -20.95
CA THR A 78 2.51 -29.00 -22.25
C THR A 78 3.77 -28.13 -22.32
N GLN A 79 4.03 -27.29 -21.32
CA GLN A 79 5.18 -26.38 -21.24
C GLN A 79 6.17 -26.81 -20.15
N ILE A 80 5.98 -27.99 -19.55
CA ILE A 80 6.91 -28.55 -18.58
C ILE A 80 8.02 -29.25 -19.35
N ASP A 81 9.25 -28.77 -19.26
CA ASP A 81 10.42 -29.38 -19.95
C ASP A 81 11.13 -30.45 -19.10
N ASN A 82 10.66 -30.72 -17.88
CA ASN A 82 11.25 -31.68 -16.96
C ASN A 82 10.53 -33.04 -17.01
N ASP A 83 11.18 -34.03 -17.62
CA ASP A 83 10.65 -35.39 -17.80
C ASP A 83 10.30 -36.11 -16.48
N ASP A 84 11.09 -35.92 -15.43
CA ASP A 84 10.86 -36.55 -14.14
C ASP A 84 9.62 -35.97 -13.46
N LEU A 85 9.41 -34.65 -13.59
CA LEU A 85 8.20 -33.98 -13.12
C LEU A 85 6.97 -34.43 -13.92
N ILE A 86 7.06 -34.56 -15.25
CA ILE A 86 5.97 -35.11 -16.08
C ILE A 86 5.59 -36.52 -15.61
N LYS A 87 6.57 -37.43 -15.49
CA LYS A 87 6.35 -38.80 -14.99
C LYS A 87 5.74 -38.79 -13.60
N HIS A 88 6.17 -37.88 -12.73
CA HIS A 88 5.60 -37.71 -11.40
C HIS A 88 4.12 -37.35 -11.46
N ILE A 89 3.78 -36.30 -12.20
CA ILE A 89 2.41 -35.80 -12.36
C ILE A 89 1.51 -36.90 -12.92
N LEU A 90 1.97 -37.63 -13.95
CA LEU A 90 1.20 -38.73 -14.53
C LEU A 90 0.98 -39.88 -13.55
N ARG A 91 1.95 -40.17 -12.68
CA ARG A 91 1.88 -41.27 -11.70
C ARG A 91 0.98 -40.93 -10.50
N VAL A 92 1.08 -39.73 -9.95
CA VAL A 92 0.42 -39.37 -8.68
C VAL A 92 -0.72 -38.38 -8.83
N GLY A 93 -0.81 -37.70 -9.96
CA GLY A 93 -1.77 -36.65 -10.22
C GLY A 93 -3.20 -37.14 -10.14
N LYS A 94 -4.08 -36.31 -9.58
CA LYS A 94 -5.51 -36.55 -9.46
C LYS A 94 -6.27 -35.48 -10.24
N THR A 95 -7.30 -35.89 -10.96
CA THR A 95 -8.19 -34.94 -11.64
C THR A 95 -8.83 -34.01 -10.61
N PHE A 96 -8.51 -32.73 -10.70
CA PHE A 96 -9.00 -31.71 -9.78
C PHE A 96 -10.20 -30.97 -10.37
N TYR A 97 -10.16 -30.71 -11.67
CA TYR A 97 -11.25 -30.15 -12.46
C TYR A 97 -11.25 -30.77 -13.87
N LEU A 98 -12.44 -30.99 -14.43
CA LEU A 98 -12.64 -31.44 -15.81
C LEU A 98 -13.78 -30.60 -16.39
N LYS A 99 -13.55 -29.98 -17.54
CA LYS A 99 -14.56 -29.16 -18.22
C LYS A 99 -15.47 -30.08 -19.02
N GLU A 100 -16.73 -30.18 -18.60
CA GLU A 100 -17.74 -30.91 -19.36
C GLU A 100 -18.21 -30.06 -20.54
N ASN A 101 -18.31 -30.67 -21.73
CA ASN A 101 -18.74 -30.03 -22.96
C ASN A 101 -20.10 -29.31 -22.79
N GLY A 102 -20.03 -27.99 -22.59
CA GLY A 102 -21.11 -27.05 -22.86
C GLY A 102 -22.46 -27.36 -22.20
N LYS A 103 -22.55 -27.18 -20.87
CA LYS A 103 -23.70 -26.55 -20.17
C LYS A 103 -23.46 -26.58 -18.65
N LEU A 104 -22.85 -25.53 -18.11
CA LEU A 104 -23.22 -25.11 -16.77
C LEU A 104 -24.63 -24.53 -16.90
N LYS A 105 -25.61 -25.11 -16.19
CA LYS A 105 -26.90 -24.44 -15.95
C LYS A 105 -26.57 -23.06 -15.39
N THR A 106 -26.71 -22.04 -16.22
CA THR A 106 -26.80 -20.67 -15.80
C THR A 106 -28.09 -20.55 -15.01
N GLU A 107 -28.00 -20.56 -13.68
CA GLU A 107 -28.92 -19.74 -12.91
C GLU A 107 -28.47 -18.28 -13.10
N SER A 108 -28.84 -17.75 -14.26
CA SER A 108 -29.06 -16.33 -14.47
C SER A 108 -30.12 -15.89 -13.47
N GLY A 109 -29.70 -15.13 -12.46
CA GLY A 109 -30.59 -14.56 -11.46
C GLY A 109 -30.14 -14.76 -10.03
N ALA A 110 -28.86 -14.55 -9.70
CA ALA A 110 -28.51 -14.22 -8.32
C ALA A 110 -28.97 -12.78 -8.03
N LYS A 111 -30.30 -12.62 -7.90
CA LYS A 111 -30.82 -11.67 -6.93
C LYS A 111 -30.16 -12.05 -5.61
N ASN A 112 -29.52 -11.07 -4.97
CA ASN A 112 -29.07 -11.16 -3.59
C ASN A 112 -30.22 -11.70 -2.72
N ASN A 113 -30.18 -12.98 -2.42
CA ASN A 113 -30.89 -13.58 -1.31
C ASN A 113 -29.88 -14.51 -0.64
N SER A 114 -29.01 -13.88 0.15
CA SER A 114 -28.14 -14.53 1.11
C SER A 114 -28.99 -15.28 2.12
N GLN A 115 -29.29 -16.55 1.84
CA GLN A 115 -29.71 -17.44 2.91
C GLN A 115 -28.50 -17.65 3.81
N LEU A 116 -28.58 -17.11 5.02
CA LEU A 116 -27.59 -17.30 6.04
C LEU A 116 -27.43 -18.80 6.34
N PRO A 117 -26.24 -19.24 6.80
CA PRO A 117 -26.05 -20.61 7.22
C PRO A 117 -27.10 -21.02 8.26
N LYS A 118 -27.51 -22.28 8.22
CA LYS A 118 -28.55 -22.80 9.12
C LYS A 118 -28.17 -22.54 10.58
N GLY A 119 -29.06 -21.88 11.33
CA GLY A 119 -28.86 -21.51 12.74
C GLY A 119 -28.25 -20.12 12.97
N TRP A 120 -28.02 -19.35 11.92
CA TRP A 120 -27.62 -17.94 12.03
C TRP A 120 -28.87 -17.06 12.08
N GLU A 121 -28.89 -16.13 13.03
CA GLU A 121 -29.92 -15.10 13.14
C GLU A 121 -29.35 -13.75 12.72
N VAL A 122 -30.17 -12.88 12.16
CA VAL A 122 -29.83 -11.46 11.98
C VAL A 122 -30.44 -10.67 13.11
N LYS A 123 -29.61 -9.92 13.82
CA LYS A 123 -30.05 -9.01 14.88
C LYS A 123 -29.66 -7.59 14.53
N LYS A 124 -30.42 -6.63 15.05
CA LYS A 124 -30.02 -5.23 15.01
C LYS A 124 -28.88 -5.00 15.98
N LEU A 125 -27.95 -4.11 15.64
CA LEU A 125 -26.82 -3.78 16.49
C LEU A 125 -27.27 -3.35 17.90
N GLY A 126 -28.35 -2.58 18.02
CA GLY A 126 -28.90 -2.17 19.32
C GLY A 126 -29.46 -3.31 20.18
N GLU A 127 -29.77 -4.47 19.59
CA GLU A 127 -30.23 -5.66 20.33
C GLU A 127 -29.06 -6.37 21.02
N VAL A 128 -27.87 -6.28 20.45
CA VAL A 128 -26.68 -7.05 20.86
C VAL A 128 -25.59 -6.22 21.53
N CYS A 129 -25.72 -4.89 21.56
CA CYS A 129 -24.76 -4.02 22.24
C CYS A 129 -25.43 -2.79 22.86
N GLU A 130 -24.70 -2.17 23.79
CA GLU A 130 -25.06 -0.89 24.38
C GLU A 130 -24.14 0.21 23.82
N VAL A 131 -24.75 1.29 23.35
CA VAL A 131 -24.04 2.39 22.70
C VAL A 131 -24.20 3.66 23.53
N GLN A 132 -23.09 4.35 23.79
CA GLN A 132 -23.09 5.61 24.53
C GLN A 132 -22.14 6.65 23.93
N ARG A 133 -22.44 7.93 24.15
CA ARG A 133 -21.56 9.07 23.82
C ARG A 133 -20.60 9.39 24.95
N GLY A 134 -19.48 10.00 24.59
CA GLY A 134 -18.48 10.46 25.55
C GLY A 134 -18.88 11.72 26.31
N LEU A 135 -17.95 12.18 27.15
CA LEU A 135 -18.13 13.33 28.01
C LEU A 135 -17.92 14.66 27.24
N THR A 136 -18.58 15.71 27.71
CA THR A 136 -18.35 17.08 27.23
C THR A 136 -17.50 17.83 28.25
N TYR A 137 -16.53 18.59 27.77
CA TYR A 137 -15.65 19.45 28.58
C TYR A 137 -15.40 20.77 27.83
N SER A 138 -15.04 21.82 28.56
CA SER A 138 -14.75 23.13 27.97
C SER A 138 -13.27 23.26 27.61
N GLY A 139 -12.94 24.20 26.72
CA GLY A 139 -11.54 24.55 26.44
C GLY A 139 -10.75 25.00 27.66
N LYS A 140 -11.42 25.49 28.71
CA LYS A 140 -10.80 25.90 29.98
C LYS A 140 -10.43 24.72 30.89
N ASP A 141 -11.05 23.56 30.69
CA ASP A 141 -10.71 22.34 31.43
C ASP A 141 -9.47 21.65 30.87
N ALA A 142 -9.11 21.97 29.62
CA ALA A 142 -7.98 21.40 28.94
C ALA A 142 -6.65 22.01 29.40
N VAL A 143 -5.67 21.15 29.65
CA VAL A 143 -4.31 21.51 30.03
C VAL A 143 -3.29 20.83 29.11
N ASP A 144 -2.03 21.23 29.21
CA ASP A 144 -0.95 20.65 28.39
C ASP A 144 -0.57 19.25 28.89
N TYR A 145 -0.63 19.01 30.20
CA TYR A 145 -0.32 17.72 30.81
C TYR A 145 -1.09 17.47 32.10
N SER A 146 -1.56 16.24 32.30
CA SER A 146 -2.19 15.74 33.53
C SER A 146 -2.32 14.21 33.52
N ASP A 147 -2.79 13.63 34.63
CA ASP A 147 -3.11 12.19 34.69
C ASP A 147 -4.49 11.86 34.08
N ILE A 148 -5.28 12.88 33.72
CA ILE A 148 -6.64 12.73 33.22
C ILE A 148 -6.64 12.83 31.70
N ILE A 149 -6.57 11.68 31.05
CA ILE A 149 -6.52 11.56 29.59
C ILE A 149 -7.94 11.37 29.02
N VAL A 150 -8.23 12.12 27.95
CA VAL A 150 -9.46 12.03 27.18
C VAL A 150 -9.14 11.79 25.72
N LEU A 151 -9.61 10.67 25.17
CA LEU A 151 -9.51 10.37 23.75
C LEU A 151 -10.52 11.22 22.95
N ARG A 152 -10.10 11.59 21.74
CA ARG A 152 -10.88 12.32 20.73
C ARG A 152 -11.04 11.48 19.48
N ALA A 153 -11.78 11.99 18.49
CA ALA A 153 -11.95 11.31 17.20
C ALA A 153 -10.60 10.93 16.58
N THR A 154 -9.61 11.82 16.60
CA THR A 154 -8.26 11.59 16.06
C THR A 154 -7.52 10.40 16.67
N ASN A 155 -7.93 9.90 17.84
CA ASN A 155 -7.35 8.72 18.47
C ASN A 155 -7.91 7.40 17.92
N ILE A 156 -8.81 7.44 16.92
CA ILE A 156 -9.24 6.29 16.13
C ILE A 156 -8.52 6.39 14.78
N ASN A 157 -7.61 5.43 14.51
CA ASN A 157 -6.83 5.45 13.28
C ASN A 157 -7.69 5.06 12.06
N LEU A 158 -7.68 5.90 11.02
CA LEU A 158 -8.50 5.75 9.82
C LEU A 158 -8.18 4.50 8.98
N GLU A 159 -6.89 4.14 8.94
CA GLU A 159 -6.35 3.07 8.09
C GLU A 159 -6.33 1.73 8.82
N ARG A 160 -5.92 1.75 10.09
CA ARG A 160 -5.69 0.53 10.89
C ARG A 160 -6.88 0.12 11.75
N SER A 161 -7.88 0.98 11.91
CA SER A 161 -9.00 0.76 12.84
C SER A 161 -8.51 0.38 14.25
N ALA A 162 -7.45 1.06 14.69
CA ALA A 162 -6.76 0.86 15.95
C ALA A 162 -6.77 2.14 16.77
N LEU A 163 -6.54 2.02 18.09
CA LEU A 163 -6.34 3.18 18.94
C LEU A 163 -4.97 3.81 18.67
N ASP A 164 -4.95 5.12 18.55
CA ASP A 164 -3.74 5.93 18.34
C ASP A 164 -3.55 6.86 19.53
N PHE A 165 -2.40 6.73 20.20
CA PHE A 165 -2.04 7.51 21.38
C PHE A 165 -0.92 8.52 21.13
N SER A 166 -0.56 8.75 19.86
CA SER A 166 0.46 9.74 19.48
C SER A 166 0.10 11.16 19.96
N GLU A 167 -1.18 11.51 19.93
CA GLU A 167 -1.69 12.78 20.42
C GLU A 167 -2.79 12.58 21.46
N LEU A 168 -2.46 12.87 22.73
CA LEU A 168 -3.42 12.78 23.83
C LEU A 168 -3.95 14.15 24.24
N LYS A 169 -5.19 14.18 24.74
CA LYS A 169 -5.77 15.38 25.35
C LYS A 169 -5.89 15.20 26.86
N TYR A 170 -5.44 16.21 27.60
CA TYR A 170 -5.40 16.21 29.04
C TYR A 170 -6.42 17.19 29.63
N LEU A 171 -7.06 16.80 30.73
CA LEU A 171 -7.93 17.66 31.53
C LEU A 171 -7.30 17.96 32.89
N ARG A 172 -7.61 19.12 33.48
CA ARG A 172 -7.14 19.50 34.82
C ARG A 172 -7.40 18.40 35.87
N ASN A 173 -6.47 18.20 36.81
CA ASN A 173 -6.50 17.10 37.79
C ASN A 173 -7.76 17.09 38.71
N ASN A 174 -8.45 18.22 38.87
CA ASN A 174 -9.69 18.29 39.64
C ASN A 174 -10.95 18.03 38.80
N PHE A 175 -10.81 17.69 37.52
CA PHE A 175 -11.93 17.34 36.66
C PHE A 175 -12.47 15.94 37.02
N ILE A 176 -13.73 15.86 37.45
CA ILE A 176 -14.33 14.60 37.89
C ILE A 176 -14.88 13.83 36.70
N ILE A 177 -14.31 12.66 36.42
CA ILE A 177 -14.79 11.73 35.39
C ILE A 177 -15.64 10.63 36.00
N LYS A 178 -16.91 10.55 35.58
CA LYS A 178 -17.80 9.44 35.92
C LYS A 178 -17.34 8.16 35.23
N ASP A 179 -17.41 7.01 35.90
CA ASP A 179 -16.91 5.74 35.37
C ASP A 179 -17.54 5.30 34.05
N LYS A 180 -18.77 5.72 33.75
CA LYS A 180 -19.40 5.45 32.45
C LYS A 180 -18.64 6.07 31.26
N TYR A 181 -17.84 7.11 31.49
CA TYR A 181 -17.04 7.76 30.46
C TYR A 181 -15.60 7.25 30.38
N LYS A 182 -15.24 6.24 31.17
CA LYS A 182 -13.95 5.54 31.08
C LYS A 182 -14.04 4.41 30.07
N LEU A 183 -12.95 4.21 29.33
CA LEU A 183 -12.80 3.10 28.41
C LEU A 183 -12.93 1.77 29.13
N ARG A 184 -13.69 0.84 28.55
CA ARG A 184 -13.84 -0.52 29.05
C ARG A 184 -13.14 -1.50 28.12
N LYS A 185 -12.24 -2.33 28.64
CA LYS A 185 -11.65 -3.43 27.86
C LYS A 185 -12.76 -4.32 27.28
N GLY A 186 -12.60 -4.69 26.01
CA GLY A 186 -13.59 -5.44 25.24
C GLY A 186 -14.71 -4.59 24.62
N SER A 187 -14.72 -3.27 24.84
CA SER A 187 -15.61 -2.37 24.09
C SER A 187 -14.97 -1.89 22.79
N LEU A 188 -15.76 -1.25 21.94
CA LEU A 188 -15.28 -0.57 20.73
C LEU A 188 -15.48 0.93 20.88
N LEU A 189 -14.45 1.70 20.57
CA LEU A 189 -14.55 3.14 20.41
C LEU A 189 -15.04 3.44 19.00
N ILE A 190 -15.99 4.36 18.83
CA ILE A 190 -16.54 4.74 17.52
C ILE A 190 -16.52 6.25 17.34
N CYS A 191 -16.19 6.71 16.14
CA CYS A 191 -16.31 8.10 15.76
C CYS A 191 -17.75 8.41 15.33
N PHE A 192 -18.42 9.28 16.08
CA PHE A 192 -19.75 9.73 15.72
C PHE A 192 -19.76 11.09 15.04
N SER A 193 -18.75 11.93 15.29
CA SER A 193 -18.69 13.27 14.76
C SER A 193 -17.25 13.68 14.51
N SER A 194 -16.99 14.26 13.34
CA SER A 194 -15.67 14.68 12.91
C SER A 194 -15.81 15.73 11.82
N GLY A 195 -14.79 16.60 11.68
CA GLY A 195 -14.69 17.51 10.53
C GLY A 195 -14.42 16.78 9.22
N SER A 196 -14.02 15.50 9.27
CA SER A 196 -13.80 14.64 8.10
C SER A 196 -14.87 13.55 8.01
N LYS A 197 -15.59 13.50 6.88
CA LYS A 197 -16.60 12.47 6.59
C LYS A 197 -16.02 11.05 6.66
N ASN A 198 -14.78 10.87 6.21
CA ASN A 198 -14.08 9.57 6.19
C ASN A 198 -13.83 8.98 7.59
N HIS A 199 -13.96 9.80 8.64
CA HIS A 199 -13.81 9.36 10.02
C HIS A 199 -15.13 8.82 10.60
N LEU A 200 -16.28 9.28 10.10
CA LEU A 200 -17.57 8.89 10.67
C LEU A 200 -17.77 7.37 10.61
N GLY A 201 -18.26 6.81 11.71
CA GLY A 201 -18.51 5.38 11.87
C GLY A 201 -17.25 4.52 12.05
N LYS A 202 -16.04 5.07 11.94
CA LYS A 202 -14.81 4.31 12.17
C LYS A 202 -14.74 3.82 13.62
N VAL A 203 -14.27 2.59 13.79
CA VAL A 203 -14.17 1.92 15.08
C VAL A 203 -12.74 1.52 15.43
N ALA A 204 -12.46 1.38 16.71
CA ALA A 204 -11.25 0.78 17.24
C ALA A 204 -11.57 -0.11 18.44
N LEU A 205 -10.91 -1.27 18.54
CA LEU A 205 -11.06 -2.17 19.68
C LEU A 205 -10.31 -1.64 20.91
N VAL A 206 -10.99 -1.61 22.05
CA VAL A 206 -10.38 -1.34 23.36
C VAL A 206 -9.86 -2.67 23.92
N ASP A 207 -8.61 -2.97 23.66
CA ASP A 207 -7.95 -4.24 24.01
C ASP A 207 -7.36 -4.27 25.44
N ASN A 208 -7.22 -3.12 26.09
CA ASN A 208 -6.64 -3.00 27.42
C ASN A 208 -7.43 -2.06 28.35
N ASN A 209 -7.15 -2.13 29.64
CA ASN A 209 -7.69 -1.23 30.66
C ASN A 209 -6.80 0.02 30.76
N TYR A 210 -7.00 0.97 29.85
CA TYR A 210 -6.19 2.18 29.78
C TYR A 210 -6.47 3.19 30.90
N ASN A 211 -7.62 3.11 31.56
CA ASN A 211 -8.14 4.13 32.48
C ASN A 211 -8.32 5.52 31.85
N TYR A 212 -8.33 5.60 30.51
CA TYR A 212 -8.62 6.83 29.78
C TYR A 212 -10.12 7.05 29.66
N ALA A 213 -10.52 8.30 29.50
CA ALA A 213 -11.88 8.66 29.16
C ALA A 213 -12.02 8.99 27.67
N PHE A 214 -13.25 9.22 27.21
CA PHE A 214 -13.54 9.53 25.81
C PHE A 214 -14.50 10.72 25.67
N GLY A 215 -14.21 11.59 24.70
CA GLY A 215 -14.93 12.85 24.47
C GLY A 215 -16.24 12.69 23.70
N GLY A 216 -17.11 13.71 23.71
CA GLY A 216 -18.48 13.65 23.19
C GLY A 216 -18.63 13.42 21.67
N PHE A 217 -17.57 13.65 20.89
CA PHE A 217 -17.55 13.38 19.45
C PHE A 217 -17.31 11.90 19.11
N ILE A 218 -16.84 11.14 20.08
CA ILE A 218 -16.72 9.69 20.00
C ILE A 218 -17.70 9.03 20.97
N GLY A 219 -17.86 7.73 20.82
CA GLY A 219 -18.69 6.94 21.70
C GLY A 219 -18.12 5.56 21.91
N GLN A 220 -18.73 4.82 22.81
CA GLN A 220 -18.33 3.47 23.15
C GLN A 220 -19.48 2.50 22.90
N ILE A 221 -19.17 1.40 22.23
CA ILE A 221 -20.05 0.27 21.94
C ILE A 221 -19.63 -0.88 22.84
N ASN A 222 -20.51 -1.30 23.74
CA ASN A 222 -20.26 -2.39 24.66
C ASN A 222 -21.07 -3.63 24.20
N PRO A 223 -20.42 -4.70 23.73
CA PRO A 223 -21.13 -5.91 23.32
C PRO A 223 -21.81 -6.58 24.53
N LYS A 224 -23.00 -7.13 24.32
CA LYS A 224 -23.68 -8.00 25.30
C LYS A 224 -23.04 -9.40 25.26
N ARG A 225 -23.37 -10.23 26.26
CA ARG A 225 -22.80 -11.57 26.46
C ARG A 225 -22.92 -12.52 25.26
N GLU A 226 -23.88 -12.29 24.37
CA GLU A 226 -24.13 -13.10 23.18
C GLU A 226 -23.22 -12.79 21.99
N VAL A 227 -22.43 -11.71 22.04
CA VAL A 227 -21.53 -11.30 20.95
C VAL A 227 -20.12 -11.09 21.49
N ASP A 228 -19.15 -11.71 20.83
CA ASP A 228 -17.73 -11.51 21.10
C ASP A 228 -17.27 -10.13 20.59
N SER A 229 -16.48 -9.42 21.38
CA SER A 229 -15.95 -8.10 21.06
C SER A 229 -15.18 -8.03 19.75
N LYS A 230 -14.36 -9.05 19.45
CA LYS A 230 -13.60 -9.11 18.20
C LYS A 230 -14.50 -9.43 17.01
N TYR A 231 -15.49 -10.30 17.19
CA TYR A 231 -16.47 -10.57 16.14
C TYR A 231 -17.26 -9.31 15.78
N LEU A 232 -17.68 -8.55 16.81
CA LEU A 232 -18.33 -7.27 16.61
C LEU A 232 -17.40 -6.28 15.90
N PHE A 233 -16.14 -6.20 16.31
CA PHE A 233 -15.14 -5.36 15.63
C PHE A 233 -15.04 -5.70 14.15
N TYR A 234 -14.88 -6.98 13.79
CA TYR A 234 -14.82 -7.43 12.39
C TYR A 234 -16.09 -7.10 11.60
N SER A 235 -17.25 -7.19 12.24
CA SER A 235 -18.53 -6.80 11.62
C SER A 235 -18.57 -5.29 11.32
N LEU A 236 -18.04 -4.46 12.22
CA LEU A 236 -18.01 -2.99 12.11
C LEU A 236 -16.80 -2.44 11.33
N ILE A 237 -15.98 -3.30 10.72
CA ILE A 237 -14.98 -2.90 9.71
C ILE A 237 -15.24 -3.56 8.35
N SER A 238 -16.32 -4.34 8.24
CA SER A 238 -16.73 -4.99 7.00
C SER A 238 -17.15 -3.97 5.93
N GLU A 239 -17.11 -4.38 4.67
CA GLU A 239 -17.55 -3.54 3.56
C GLU A 239 -19.04 -3.19 3.64
N GLN A 240 -19.86 -4.15 4.10
CA GLN A 240 -21.28 -3.92 4.33
C GLN A 240 -21.53 -2.79 5.35
N TYR A 241 -20.75 -2.75 6.44
CA TYR A 241 -20.86 -1.68 7.43
C TYR A 241 -20.38 -0.33 6.86
N LYS A 242 -19.27 -0.32 6.11
CA LYS A 242 -18.77 0.92 5.50
C LYS A 242 -19.78 1.52 4.52
N GLN A 243 -20.40 0.69 3.69
CA GLN A 243 -21.46 1.10 2.76
C GLN A 243 -22.66 1.66 3.53
N TYR A 244 -23.12 0.96 4.57
CA TYR A 244 -24.20 1.43 5.42
C TYR A 244 -23.93 2.81 6.04
N ILE A 245 -22.71 3.03 6.56
CA ILE A 245 -22.32 4.34 7.11
C ILE A 245 -22.25 5.39 6.00
N SER A 246 -21.71 5.06 4.82
CA SER A 246 -21.65 5.99 3.68
C SER A 246 -23.04 6.48 3.30
N GLU A 247 -23.99 5.57 3.12
CA GLU A 247 -25.39 5.87 2.76
C GLU A 247 -26.07 6.79 3.78
N LEU A 248 -25.78 6.62 5.08
CA LEU A 248 -26.29 7.51 6.13
C LEU A 248 -25.68 8.91 6.08
N THR A 249 -24.48 9.06 5.51
CA THR A 249 -23.74 10.33 5.44
C THR A 249 -23.85 11.04 4.08
N ASP A 250 -24.38 10.36 3.06
CA ASP A 250 -24.51 10.87 1.69
C ASP A 250 -25.74 11.79 1.47
N GLY A 251 -26.49 12.11 2.53
CA GLY A 251 -27.56 13.11 2.53
C GLY A 251 -27.24 14.34 3.40
N VAL A 252 -27.18 15.54 2.81
CA VAL A 252 -26.96 16.84 3.49
C VAL A 252 -25.62 16.92 4.27
N ASN A 253 -25.16 18.09 4.68
CA ASN A 253 -23.90 18.33 5.43
C ASN A 253 -23.87 17.67 6.83
N ILE A 254 -24.10 16.36 6.94
CA ILE A 254 -24.19 15.64 8.20
C ILE A 254 -22.79 15.19 8.62
N ASN A 255 -22.17 15.96 9.50
CA ASN A 255 -20.92 15.62 10.19
C ASN A 255 -21.15 14.87 11.52
N ASN A 256 -22.32 14.25 11.70
CA ASN A 256 -22.73 13.64 12.97
C ASN A 256 -23.68 12.46 12.80
N LEU A 257 -23.22 11.26 13.15
CA LEU A 257 -23.99 10.01 13.14
C LEU A 257 -24.90 9.92 14.38
N LYS A 258 -26.17 9.53 14.21
CA LYS A 258 -27.08 9.32 15.35
C LYS A 258 -26.95 7.89 15.87
N ILE A 259 -27.08 7.73 17.20
CA ILE A 259 -27.04 6.41 17.84
C ILE A 259 -28.15 5.50 17.30
N LYS A 260 -29.35 6.04 17.06
CA LYS A 260 -30.50 5.26 16.56
C LYS A 260 -30.23 4.66 15.18
N ASP A 261 -29.56 5.41 14.30
CA ASP A 261 -29.20 4.94 12.96
C ASP A 261 -28.19 3.80 13.09
N LEU A 262 -27.12 4.01 13.86
CA LEU A 262 -26.15 2.96 14.15
C LEU A 262 -26.80 1.69 14.73
N GLN A 263 -27.73 1.83 15.69
CA GLN A 263 -28.44 0.71 16.30
C GLN A 263 -29.28 -0.11 15.33
N ASN A 264 -29.69 0.46 14.18
CA ASN A 264 -30.46 -0.24 13.16
C ASN A 264 -29.61 -1.07 12.20
N PHE A 265 -28.27 -0.93 12.23
CA PHE A 265 -27.38 -1.76 11.42
C PHE A 265 -27.63 -3.25 11.73
N GLN A 266 -27.82 -4.05 10.68
CA GLN A 266 -28.10 -5.47 10.80
C GLN A 266 -26.80 -6.27 10.80
N ILE A 267 -26.61 -7.12 11.82
CA ILE A 267 -25.46 -8.01 11.90
C ILE A 267 -25.89 -9.47 12.02
N PRO A 268 -25.22 -10.39 11.31
CA PRO A 268 -25.38 -11.81 11.57
C PRO A 268 -24.82 -12.15 12.94
N THR A 269 -25.58 -12.88 13.75
CA THR A 269 -25.22 -13.30 15.10
C THR A 269 -25.26 -14.82 15.21
N PRO A 270 -24.20 -15.53 14.76
CA PRO A 270 -24.08 -16.96 14.98
C PRO A 270 -23.76 -17.27 16.44
N SER A 271 -23.76 -18.57 16.79
CA SER A 271 -23.36 -19.04 18.12
C SER A 271 -21.95 -18.56 18.52
N LEU A 272 -21.70 -18.37 19.82
CA LEU A 272 -20.38 -17.95 20.33
C LEU A 272 -19.21 -18.85 19.86
N PRO A 273 -19.34 -20.20 19.81
CA PRO A 273 -18.30 -21.05 19.23
C PRO A 273 -17.98 -20.72 17.77
N GLU A 274 -19.01 -20.44 16.98
CA GLU A 274 -18.85 -20.08 15.57
C GLU A 274 -18.22 -18.68 15.40
N GLN A 275 -18.61 -17.71 16.24
CA GLN A 275 -17.96 -16.40 16.28
C GLN A 275 -16.45 -16.54 16.55
N LYS A 276 -16.06 -17.38 17.54
CA LYS A 276 -14.64 -17.66 17.85
C LYS A 276 -13.90 -18.33 16.70
N ARG A 277 -14.56 -19.25 15.98
CA ARG A 277 -14.00 -19.89 14.77
C ARG A 277 -13.71 -18.85 13.69
N ILE A 278 -14.66 -17.95 13.42
CA ILE A 278 -14.51 -16.85 12.45
C ILE A 278 -13.37 -15.92 12.87
N ILE A 279 -13.34 -15.48 14.13
CA ILE A 279 -12.26 -14.64 14.67
C ILE A 279 -10.90 -15.29 14.44
N THR A 280 -10.77 -16.59 14.72
CA THR A 280 -9.49 -17.31 14.57
C THR A 280 -8.99 -17.29 13.12
N ILE A 281 -9.90 -17.43 12.16
CA ILE A 281 -9.57 -17.36 10.73
C ILE A 281 -9.14 -15.94 10.37
N LEU A 282 -9.93 -14.94 10.76
CA LEU A 282 -9.65 -13.53 10.45
C LEU A 282 -8.33 -13.06 11.08
N ASP A 283 -8.10 -13.33 12.37
CA ASP A 283 -6.85 -12.98 13.07
C ASP A 283 -5.64 -13.61 12.35
N ARG A 284 -5.75 -14.87 11.91
CA ARG A 284 -4.68 -15.54 11.15
C ARG A 284 -4.43 -14.86 9.81
N THR A 285 -5.49 -14.52 9.08
CA THR A 285 -5.39 -13.86 7.77
C THR A 285 -4.77 -12.47 7.89
N PHE A 286 -5.24 -11.64 8.83
CA PHE A 286 -4.68 -10.30 9.03
C PHE A 286 -3.22 -10.36 9.46
N LYS A 287 -2.85 -11.30 10.34
CA LYS A 287 -1.44 -11.49 10.72
C LYS A 287 -0.55 -11.87 9.52
N ALA A 288 -1.04 -12.71 8.62
CA ALA A 288 -0.30 -13.08 7.41
C ALA A 288 -0.12 -11.88 6.46
N ILE A 289 -1.16 -11.05 6.30
CA ILE A 289 -1.10 -9.82 5.50
C ILE A 289 -0.07 -8.84 6.08
N ASP A 290 -0.09 -8.63 7.39
CA ASP A 290 0.86 -7.73 8.05
C ASP A 290 2.30 -8.21 7.88
N GLN A 291 2.55 -9.52 8.03
CA GLN A 291 3.87 -10.11 7.80
C GLN A 291 4.32 -9.93 6.34
N ALA A 292 3.41 -10.13 5.37
CA ALA A 292 3.73 -9.96 3.95
C ALA A 292 4.11 -8.51 3.62
N LYS A 293 3.42 -7.52 4.22
CA LYS A 293 3.76 -6.10 4.08
C LYS A 293 5.15 -5.81 4.64
N THR A 294 5.45 -6.25 5.87
CA THR A 294 6.76 -6.06 6.49
C THR A 294 7.88 -6.71 5.68
N ASN A 295 7.67 -7.93 5.17
CA ASN A 295 8.65 -8.61 4.31
C ASN A 295 8.90 -7.84 3.01
N THR A 296 7.85 -7.27 2.41
CA THR A 296 7.96 -6.49 1.18
C THR A 296 8.77 -5.21 1.40
N GLU A 297 8.50 -4.50 2.49
CA GLU A 297 9.24 -3.30 2.88
C GLU A 297 10.73 -3.61 3.14
N GLN A 298 11.00 -4.70 3.85
CA GLN A 298 12.37 -5.13 4.13
C GLN A 298 13.10 -5.56 2.85
N ASN A 299 12.44 -6.29 1.95
CA ASN A 299 13.02 -6.69 0.67
C ASN A 299 13.34 -5.48 -0.21
N LEU A 300 12.47 -4.46 -0.23
CA LEU A 300 12.74 -3.21 -0.93
C LEU A 300 13.97 -2.50 -0.37
N LYS A 301 14.12 -2.47 0.96
CA LYS A 301 15.30 -1.91 1.62
C LYS A 301 16.57 -2.70 1.27
N ASN A 302 16.54 -4.03 1.43
CA ASN A 302 17.67 -4.91 1.11
C ASN A 302 18.11 -4.78 -0.35
N ALA A 303 17.15 -4.68 -1.28
CA ALA A 303 17.45 -4.51 -2.70
C ALA A 303 18.19 -3.19 -2.99
N LYS A 304 17.83 -2.10 -2.30
CA LYS A 304 18.53 -0.81 -2.41
C LYS A 304 19.94 -0.89 -1.85
N GLU A 305 20.10 -1.44 -0.65
CA GLU A 305 21.41 -1.59 0.01
C GLU A 305 22.34 -2.50 -0.81
N LEU A 306 21.81 -3.61 -1.34
CA LEU A 306 22.57 -4.50 -2.23
C LEU A 306 23.02 -3.78 -3.50
N PHE A 307 22.12 -3.02 -4.12
CA PHE A 307 22.44 -2.24 -5.31
C PHE A 307 23.55 -1.22 -5.05
N GLU A 308 23.46 -0.49 -3.94
CA GLU A 308 24.47 0.48 -3.52
C GLU A 308 25.81 -0.20 -3.20
N SER A 309 25.80 -1.34 -2.51
CA SER A 309 27.02 -2.11 -2.21
C SER A 309 27.72 -2.60 -3.48
N TYR A 310 26.97 -3.12 -4.47
CA TYR A 310 27.52 -3.50 -5.76
C TYR A 310 28.10 -2.31 -6.52
N LEU A 311 27.41 -1.16 -6.46
CA LEU A 311 27.87 0.06 -7.11
C LEU A 311 29.21 0.54 -6.52
N ASN A 312 29.29 0.63 -5.19
CA ASN A 312 30.50 1.03 -4.49
C ASN A 312 31.66 0.10 -4.83
N ARG A 313 31.43 -1.22 -4.79
CA ARG A 313 32.47 -2.21 -5.12
C ARG A 313 33.02 -2.03 -6.54
N ILE A 314 32.16 -1.76 -7.52
CA ILE A 314 32.60 -1.52 -8.91
C ILE A 314 33.53 -0.31 -9.02
N PHE A 315 33.34 0.72 -8.19
CA PHE A 315 34.15 1.93 -8.23
C PHE A 315 35.39 1.89 -7.32
N GLU A 316 35.40 1.01 -6.31
CA GLU A 316 36.57 0.74 -5.45
C GLU A 316 37.54 -0.26 -6.09
N GLU A 317 37.02 -1.34 -6.68
CA GLU A 317 37.79 -2.37 -7.39
C GLU A 317 38.00 -1.97 -8.86
N LYS A 318 38.83 -0.95 -9.08
CA LYS A 318 39.19 -0.47 -10.43
C LYS A 318 39.81 -1.61 -11.23
N GLY A 319 39.37 -1.80 -12.48
CA GLY A 319 39.98 -2.76 -13.39
C GLY A 319 41.39 -2.35 -13.79
N ASP A 320 42.23 -3.33 -14.12
CA ASP A 320 43.63 -3.10 -14.53
C ASP A 320 43.75 -2.20 -15.78
N ASP A 321 42.68 -2.09 -16.57
CA ASP A 321 42.56 -1.29 -17.79
C ASP A 321 41.93 0.10 -17.58
N TRP A 322 41.66 0.50 -16.33
CA TRP A 322 41.00 1.78 -16.04
C TRP A 322 42.00 2.94 -16.02
N GLU A 323 41.67 4.01 -16.74
CA GLU A 323 42.41 5.27 -16.73
C GLU A 323 41.68 6.32 -15.89
N GLU A 324 42.38 6.93 -14.92
CA GLU A 324 41.86 8.11 -14.23
C GLU A 324 42.00 9.36 -15.10
N LYS A 325 40.88 10.06 -15.31
CA LYS A 325 40.82 11.32 -16.06
C LYS A 325 40.09 12.37 -15.26
N ARG A 326 40.47 13.64 -15.45
CA ARG A 326 39.71 14.74 -14.86
C ARG A 326 38.36 14.84 -15.54
N LEU A 327 37.29 15.12 -14.79
CA LEU A 327 35.95 15.23 -15.36
C LEU A 327 35.90 16.21 -16.56
N GLY A 328 36.59 17.34 -16.47
CA GLY A 328 36.67 18.33 -17.55
C GLY A 328 37.46 17.89 -18.80
N GLU A 329 38.23 16.80 -18.73
CA GLU A 329 38.90 16.21 -19.90
C GLU A 329 37.90 15.44 -20.75
N VAL A 330 36.99 14.69 -20.09
CA VAL A 330 36.04 13.76 -20.73
C VAL A 330 34.63 14.34 -20.90
N CYS A 331 34.26 15.37 -20.15
CA CYS A 331 32.94 16.01 -20.19
C CYS A 331 33.03 17.52 -20.45
N ASN A 332 32.03 18.05 -21.14
CA ASN A 332 31.71 19.46 -21.16
C ASN A 332 30.77 19.77 -20.00
N ILE A 333 31.15 20.75 -19.19
CA ILE A 333 30.36 21.24 -18.05
C ILE A 333 29.72 22.55 -18.48
N ILE A 334 28.39 22.55 -18.57
CA ILE A 334 27.60 23.68 -19.05
C ILE A 334 26.85 24.30 -17.87
N GLY A 335 27.10 25.56 -17.59
CA GLY A 335 26.37 26.31 -16.56
C GLY A 335 24.99 26.77 -17.01
N GLY A 336 24.08 26.92 -16.06
CA GLY A 336 22.78 27.55 -16.30
C GLY A 336 22.71 29.01 -15.88
N GLY A 337 21.52 29.59 -16.07
CA GLY A 337 21.25 31.00 -15.79
C GLY A 337 19.78 31.26 -15.53
N THR A 338 19.48 32.37 -14.87
CA THR A 338 18.10 32.82 -14.63
C THR A 338 17.76 33.99 -15.55
N PRO A 339 16.81 33.82 -16.49
CA PRO A 339 16.26 34.94 -17.26
C PRO A 339 15.68 36.02 -16.34
N SER A 340 15.76 37.29 -16.74
CA SER A 340 15.24 38.38 -15.92
C SER A 340 13.75 38.21 -15.62
N LYS A 341 13.39 38.13 -14.33
CA LYS A 341 11.99 38.04 -13.87
C LYS A 341 11.16 39.30 -14.15
N LYS A 342 11.80 40.40 -14.55
CA LYS A 342 11.11 41.63 -14.93
C LYS A 342 10.52 41.57 -16.35
N ASN A 343 10.87 40.56 -17.13
CA ASN A 343 10.37 40.39 -18.49
C ASN A 343 9.47 39.14 -18.55
N ASP A 344 8.16 39.35 -18.40
CA ASP A 344 7.18 38.27 -18.39
C ASP A 344 7.14 37.48 -19.71
N GLU A 345 7.52 38.10 -20.84
CA GLU A 345 7.63 37.42 -22.14
C GLU A 345 8.63 36.26 -22.12
N PHE A 346 9.57 36.26 -21.18
CA PHE A 346 10.55 35.18 -21.06
C PHE A 346 9.94 33.89 -20.51
N TYR A 347 8.82 33.96 -19.81
CA TYR A 347 8.23 32.84 -19.06
C TYR A 347 6.93 32.27 -19.66
N ILE A 348 6.51 32.79 -20.82
CA ILE A 348 5.33 32.33 -21.57
C ILE A 348 5.70 31.37 -22.72
N GLY A 349 6.78 30.62 -22.56
CA GLY A 349 7.30 29.72 -23.58
C GLY A 349 7.03 28.24 -23.30
N ASN A 350 7.57 27.39 -24.17
CA ASN A 350 7.38 25.94 -24.12
C ASN A 350 8.68 25.16 -23.83
N ILE A 351 9.82 25.84 -23.66
CA ILE A 351 11.11 25.20 -23.36
C ILE A 351 11.16 24.94 -21.85
N PRO A 352 11.25 23.69 -21.38
CA PRO A 352 11.38 23.40 -19.96
C PRO A 352 12.63 24.09 -19.37
N TRP A 353 12.47 24.75 -18.22
CA TRP A 353 13.55 25.41 -17.50
C TRP A 353 13.65 24.84 -16.07
N ALA A 354 14.64 23.98 -15.85
CA ALA A 354 14.81 23.23 -14.61
C ALA A 354 15.52 24.04 -13.53
N THR A 355 15.03 23.82 -12.31
CA THR A 355 15.64 24.24 -11.06
C THR A 355 15.81 23.02 -10.14
N VAL A 356 16.43 23.22 -8.99
CA VAL A 356 16.59 22.19 -7.94
C VAL A 356 15.23 21.61 -7.47
N ARG A 357 14.14 22.37 -7.64
CA ARG A 357 12.77 21.94 -7.28
C ARG A 357 12.25 20.83 -8.21
N ASP A 358 12.74 20.78 -9.44
CA ASP A 358 12.36 19.79 -10.45
C ASP A 358 13.09 18.46 -10.26
N MET A 359 14.21 18.47 -9.52
CA MET A 359 15.01 17.28 -9.16
C MET A 359 14.36 16.48 -8.01
N LYS A 360 13.17 15.94 -8.26
CA LYS A 360 12.40 15.10 -7.32
C LYS A 360 12.62 13.60 -7.53
N THR A 361 13.00 13.22 -8.74
CA THR A 361 13.31 11.83 -9.12
C THR A 361 14.60 11.79 -9.92
N ASP A 362 15.11 10.60 -10.22
CA ASP A 362 16.34 10.42 -11.01
C ASP A 362 16.23 10.90 -12.47
N LYS A 363 15.01 11.23 -12.93
CA LYS A 363 14.76 11.68 -14.29
C LYS A 363 13.88 12.92 -14.34
N ILE A 364 14.15 13.80 -15.30
CA ILE A 364 13.34 14.99 -15.54
C ILE A 364 12.87 14.98 -16.99
N LYS A 365 11.54 14.95 -17.17
CA LYS A 365 10.90 15.02 -18.48
C LYS A 365 10.30 16.40 -18.76
N ASP A 366 9.78 17.05 -17.73
CA ASP A 366 9.20 18.39 -17.79
C ASP A 366 9.52 19.14 -16.47
N THR A 367 9.29 20.45 -16.47
CA THR A 367 9.66 21.34 -15.36
C THR A 367 8.49 22.25 -14.97
N GLU A 368 8.51 22.75 -13.74
CA GLU A 368 7.49 23.67 -13.21
C GLU A 368 7.38 24.94 -14.07
N PHE A 369 8.52 25.49 -14.49
CA PHE A 369 8.58 26.69 -15.31
C PHE A 369 9.07 26.37 -16.71
N LYS A 370 8.58 27.14 -17.68
CA LYS A 370 8.98 27.08 -19.08
C LYS A 370 9.38 28.46 -19.55
N ILE A 371 10.31 28.52 -20.50
CA ILE A 371 10.84 29.76 -21.04
C ILE A 371 10.75 29.80 -22.56
N THR A 372 10.84 30.99 -23.12
CA THR A 372 10.85 31.21 -24.57
C THR A 372 12.25 31.09 -25.16
N SER A 373 12.37 30.84 -26.47
CA SER A 373 13.66 30.88 -27.17
C SER A 373 14.35 32.24 -27.03
N LYS A 374 13.57 33.33 -26.94
CA LYS A 374 14.08 34.69 -26.67
C LYS A 374 14.75 34.76 -25.31
N ALA A 375 14.20 34.12 -24.28
CA ALA A 375 14.81 34.05 -22.95
C ALA A 375 16.16 33.30 -22.97
N VAL A 376 16.25 32.21 -23.73
CA VAL A 376 17.50 31.46 -23.91
C VAL A 376 18.58 32.31 -24.57
N LEU A 377 18.23 33.03 -25.63
CA LEU A 377 19.18 33.89 -26.36
C LEU A 377 19.62 35.14 -25.57
N ASN A 378 18.76 35.66 -24.68
CA ASN A 378 19.00 36.92 -23.95
C ASN A 378 19.38 36.69 -22.48
N SER A 379 19.76 35.49 -22.09
CA SER A 379 20.23 35.19 -20.73
C SER A 379 21.39 34.20 -20.76
N SER A 380 21.98 33.93 -19.60
CA SER A 380 23.05 32.95 -19.44
C SER A 380 22.55 31.51 -19.30
N THR A 381 21.25 31.25 -19.51
CA THR A 381 20.70 29.89 -19.46
C THR A 381 21.10 29.10 -20.70
N ASN A 382 21.44 27.83 -20.51
CA ASN A 382 21.82 26.94 -21.59
C ASN A 382 20.88 25.75 -21.65
N ILE A 383 20.56 25.29 -22.86
CA ILE A 383 19.78 24.07 -23.08
C ILE A 383 20.72 22.88 -23.04
N ILE A 384 20.42 21.94 -22.13
CA ILE A 384 21.08 20.65 -22.07
C ILE A 384 20.29 19.67 -22.97
N PRO A 385 20.95 18.97 -23.91
CA PRO A 385 20.27 18.02 -24.79
C PRO A 385 19.76 16.79 -24.03
N LYS A 386 18.61 16.28 -24.46
CA LYS A 386 18.02 15.02 -23.97
C LYS A 386 19.07 13.92 -23.83
N GLY A 387 18.96 13.17 -22.74
CA GLY A 387 19.80 12.01 -22.46
C GLY A 387 21.11 12.33 -21.75
N ASN A 388 21.34 13.58 -21.33
CA ASN A 388 22.50 13.97 -20.54
C ASN A 388 22.18 14.12 -19.04
N VAL A 389 23.23 14.32 -18.25
CA VAL A 389 23.13 14.47 -16.79
C VAL A 389 23.06 15.95 -16.43
N ILE A 390 22.24 16.29 -15.43
CA ILE A 390 22.32 17.57 -14.72
C ILE A 390 22.59 17.32 -13.25
N ILE A 391 23.44 18.14 -12.65
CA ILE A 391 23.81 18.09 -11.23
C ILE A 391 23.50 19.42 -10.55
N ALA A 392 23.13 19.38 -9.28
CA ALA A 392 23.01 20.57 -8.45
C ALA A 392 24.36 20.93 -7.82
N THR A 393 24.80 22.19 -8.01
CA THR A 393 26.13 22.66 -7.57
C THR A 393 26.08 23.77 -6.52
N ARG A 394 24.88 24.25 -6.16
CA ARG A 394 24.69 25.28 -5.11
C ARG A 394 23.67 24.84 -4.06
N VAL A 395 22.39 24.90 -4.41
CA VAL A 395 21.29 24.49 -3.52
C VAL A 395 20.91 23.04 -3.85
N GLY A 396 20.74 22.19 -2.83
CA GLY A 396 20.39 20.78 -3.04
C GLY A 396 21.54 19.94 -3.61
N LEU A 397 22.76 20.17 -3.12
CA LEU A 397 23.94 19.37 -3.43
C LEU A 397 23.68 17.86 -3.31
N GLY A 398 24.36 17.08 -4.15
CA GLY A 398 24.16 15.62 -4.23
C GLY A 398 22.91 15.20 -5.01
N LYS A 399 22.11 16.14 -5.53
CA LYS A 399 21.05 15.81 -6.49
C LYS A 399 21.60 15.69 -7.90
N ILE A 400 21.30 14.56 -8.55
CA ILE A 400 21.72 14.20 -9.90
C ILE A 400 20.55 13.61 -10.66
N CYS A 401 20.29 14.08 -11.88
CA CYS A 401 19.21 13.61 -12.73
C CYS A 401 19.66 13.39 -14.18
N ILE A 402 19.01 12.46 -14.89
CA ILE A 402 19.06 12.35 -16.36
C ILE A 402 17.88 13.09 -16.96
N ILE A 403 18.09 13.89 -17.99
CA ILE A 403 16.99 14.59 -18.66
C ILE A 403 16.41 13.77 -19.83
N GLU A 404 15.09 13.69 -19.93
CA GLU A 404 14.37 12.93 -20.97
C GLU A 404 13.82 13.81 -22.11
N SER A 405 14.04 15.12 -22.01
CA SER A 405 13.76 16.12 -23.04
C SER A 405 14.90 17.15 -23.08
N ASN A 406 14.90 18.06 -24.05
CA ASN A 406 15.85 19.19 -24.06
C ASN A 406 15.40 20.20 -23.01
N ILE A 407 16.25 20.50 -22.03
CA ILE A 407 15.88 21.27 -20.84
C ILE A 407 16.90 22.40 -20.64
N ALA A 408 16.43 23.64 -20.53
CA ALA A 408 17.23 24.77 -20.06
C ALA A 408 17.43 24.68 -18.54
N ILE A 409 18.54 25.17 -18.00
CA ILE A 409 18.88 25.02 -16.58
C ILE A 409 19.16 26.36 -15.89
N ASN A 410 18.83 26.48 -14.60
CA ASN A 410 19.14 27.67 -13.81
C ASN A 410 20.60 27.69 -13.29
N GLN A 411 21.00 28.78 -12.63
CA GLN A 411 22.37 28.98 -12.15
C GLN A 411 22.83 28.00 -11.06
N ASP A 412 21.91 27.26 -10.44
CA ASP A 412 22.22 26.31 -9.37
C ASP A 412 22.52 24.91 -9.92
N LEU A 413 22.33 24.72 -11.22
CA LEU A 413 22.53 23.47 -11.92
C LEU A 413 23.66 23.59 -12.94
N LYS A 414 24.34 22.47 -13.20
CA LYS A 414 25.26 22.30 -14.33
C LYS A 414 24.84 21.08 -15.14
N GLY A 415 24.90 21.18 -16.47
CA GLY A 415 24.76 20.05 -17.38
C GLY A 415 26.11 19.41 -17.63
N ILE A 416 26.19 18.09 -17.52
CA ILE A 416 27.41 17.31 -17.77
C ILE A 416 27.18 16.47 -19.02
N ILE A 417 27.94 16.77 -20.06
CA ILE A 417 27.80 16.17 -21.39
C ILE A 417 29.12 15.49 -21.77
N PRO A 418 29.16 14.17 -22.00
CA PRO A 418 30.35 13.49 -22.49
C PRO A 418 30.84 14.09 -23.82
N LYS A 419 32.14 14.40 -23.93
CA LYS A 419 32.74 14.90 -25.18
C LYS A 419 32.75 13.85 -26.28
N ALA A 420 32.93 12.59 -25.89
CA ALA A 420 32.92 11.44 -26.78
C ALA A 420 31.96 10.36 -26.24
N SER A 421 30.74 10.32 -26.75
CA SER A 421 29.69 9.38 -26.31
C SER A 421 30.05 7.90 -26.52
N LYS A 422 31.00 7.60 -27.41
CA LYS A 422 31.55 6.24 -27.62
C LYS A 422 32.56 5.81 -26.55
N GLN A 423 33.13 6.75 -25.81
CA GLN A 423 34.12 6.48 -24.75
C GLN A 423 33.52 6.54 -23.36
N LEU A 424 32.49 7.38 -23.15
CA LEU A 424 31.84 7.54 -21.86
C LEU A 424 30.32 7.48 -22.01
N SER A 425 29.73 6.42 -21.45
CA SER A 425 28.28 6.26 -21.37
C SER A 425 27.68 7.24 -20.36
N VAL A 426 26.59 7.92 -20.73
CA VAL A 426 25.83 8.77 -19.80
C VAL A 426 25.28 7.93 -18.64
N GLY A 427 24.86 6.68 -18.89
CA GLY A 427 24.38 5.80 -17.83
C GLY A 427 25.45 5.51 -16.78
N PHE A 428 26.69 5.29 -17.22
CA PHE A 428 27.84 5.14 -16.33
C PHE A 428 28.12 6.45 -15.57
N LEU A 429 28.18 7.57 -16.27
CA LEU A 429 28.42 8.90 -15.67
C LEU A 429 27.39 9.23 -14.58
N PHE A 430 26.11 8.99 -14.84
CA PHE A 430 25.04 9.17 -13.87
C PHE A 430 25.25 8.30 -12.62
N ARG A 431 25.58 7.02 -12.81
CA ARG A 431 25.84 6.08 -11.72
C ARG A 431 27.09 6.44 -10.91
N TRP A 432 28.13 6.90 -11.57
CA TRP A 432 29.35 7.39 -10.93
C TRP A 432 29.06 8.62 -10.06
N PHE A 433 28.34 9.62 -10.59
CA PHE A 433 27.93 10.78 -9.78
C PHE A 433 27.03 10.41 -8.59
N LYS A 434 26.16 9.42 -8.74
CA LYS A 434 25.35 8.88 -7.64
C LYS A 434 26.23 8.22 -6.57
N ASN A 435 27.29 7.52 -6.96
CA ASN A 435 28.23 6.90 -6.04
C ASN A 435 28.94 7.95 -5.16
N ILE A 436 29.42 9.03 -5.76
CA ILE A 436 30.16 10.10 -5.06
C ILE A 436 29.24 11.21 -4.49
N SER A 437 27.91 11.03 -4.49
CA SER A 437 26.99 12.11 -4.12
C SER A 437 27.14 12.56 -2.68
N ASN A 438 27.46 11.62 -1.78
CA ASN A 438 27.72 11.93 -0.37
C ASN A 438 29.02 12.72 -0.20
N ASP A 439 30.05 12.41 -0.97
CA ASP A 439 31.31 13.16 -0.97
C ASP A 439 31.08 14.59 -1.44
N ILE A 440 30.30 14.77 -2.53
CA ILE A 440 29.89 16.10 -3.04
C ILE A 440 29.15 16.92 -1.96
N ILE A 441 28.26 16.27 -1.18
CA ILE A 441 27.55 16.93 -0.08
C ILE A 441 28.51 17.33 1.04
N ASN A 442 29.42 16.44 1.43
CA ASN A 442 30.38 16.67 2.51
C ASN A 442 31.36 17.80 2.16
N GLU A 443 31.89 17.81 0.95
CA GLU A 443 32.79 18.86 0.48
C GLU A 443 32.10 20.22 0.37
N GLY A 444 30.82 20.25 -0.02
CA GLY A 444 30.06 21.49 -0.14
C GLY A 444 29.48 22.04 1.18
N THR A 445 29.44 21.25 2.26
CA THR A 445 28.92 21.68 3.57
C THR A 445 30.01 22.18 4.53
N GLY A 446 31.28 21.89 4.28
CA GLY A 446 32.43 22.25 5.13
C GLY A 446 32.82 23.74 5.18
N GLN A 447 32.33 24.58 4.27
CA GLN A 447 32.53 26.04 4.30
C GLN A 447 31.25 26.73 3.81
N ARG A 448 30.69 27.64 4.62
CA ARG A 448 29.52 28.48 4.26
C ARG A 448 29.67 29.02 2.81
N PHE A 449 28.85 28.49 1.91
CA PHE A 449 28.65 28.93 0.52
C PHE A 449 29.94 28.99 -0.34
N ARG A 450 30.44 27.84 -0.79
CA ARG A 450 31.22 27.79 -2.04
C ARG A 450 30.47 26.98 -3.10
N GLU A 451 30.33 27.59 -4.27
CA GLU A 451 29.91 26.95 -5.50
C GLU A 451 30.96 25.90 -5.90
N LEU A 452 30.52 24.70 -6.30
CA LEU A 452 31.40 23.73 -6.96
C LEU A 452 31.76 24.27 -8.34
N ASN A 453 33.03 24.63 -8.53
CA ASN A 453 33.60 25.13 -9.79
C ASN A 453 34.03 23.98 -10.69
#